data_AF-A0A3P6Q2Y7-F1
#
_entry.id   AF-A0A3P6Q2Y7-F1
#
_cell.length_a   1.000
_cell.length_b   1.000
_cell.length_c   1.000
_cell.angle_alpha   90.00
_cell.angle_beta   90.00
_cell.angle_gamma   90.00
#
_symmetry.space_group_name_H-M   'P 1'
#
loop_
_entity.id
_entity.type
_entity.pdbx_description
1 polymer ?
#
loop_
_entity_poly.entity_id
_entity_poly.type
_entity_poly.pdbx_seq_one_letter_code
_entity_poly.pdbx_strand_id
1 'polypeptide(L)'
;MECSKRTLFFTRDSRPRVYSAVRCHQAGSCSEQICANLRANGTLEELQYSEKYPGYSGCERSCGGLACGCFFPIPACSFYRVAHVPRNTDVYEVMDCLEWKPSVNISLQLTLFNRVVSKQLILLPYVTQKFEEIEFTAISVHKPALPILHRRFAVSETNALSIPEGCKLLVECPSATTALSNFKSCANRMICACIGTSPPTRCDCPNENIWDIEADQSNKLPTITPFSETFVYGSSIVTTTQEAEVTVKIESKLLLDSGHYTLDQECKVSVTNVTGCYDCQEGATIFISCLTEIDAWLTIKCGAHTFPVECGAKSMQSKIVLDYDQAIVEEKCTATCKGQQVEFDLAGHLEYMPKHLKAASFENNEDFTWHQKLDWFSDIKRS
;
A
#
# COMPACT_ATOMS: atom_id res chain seq x y z
N MET A 1 8.23 14.79 -4.28
CA MET A 1 7.05 15.25 -3.51
C MET A 1 7.01 14.53 -2.17
N GLU A 2 6.79 15.25 -1.08
CA GLU A 2 6.70 14.69 0.27
C GLU A 2 5.26 14.69 0.78
N CYS A 3 4.81 13.58 1.35
CA CYS A 3 3.50 13.41 1.94
C CYS A 3 3.36 14.22 3.23
N SER A 4 2.37 15.12 3.28
CA SER A 4 1.90 15.73 4.52
C SER A 4 1.01 14.72 5.25
N LYS A 5 1.67 13.86 6.04
CA LYS A 5 1.05 12.74 6.76
C LYS A 5 -0.10 13.18 7.66
N ARG A 6 -1.21 12.43 7.58
CA ARG A 6 -2.28 12.41 8.59
C ARG A 6 -2.52 10.96 9.01
N THR A 7 -2.31 10.69 10.29
CA THR A 7 -2.60 9.40 10.90
C THR A 7 -4.11 9.21 11.00
N LEU A 8 -4.60 8.08 10.50
CA LEU A 8 -6.02 7.71 10.60
C LEU A 8 -6.26 6.86 11.85
N PHE A 9 -5.52 5.77 11.99
CA PHE A 9 -5.59 4.86 13.13
C PHE A 9 -4.36 3.94 13.14
N PHE A 10 -4.24 3.15 14.21
CA PHE A 10 -3.27 2.06 14.32
C PHE A 10 -3.97 0.71 14.21
N THR A 11 -3.28 -0.30 13.74
CA THR A 11 -3.84 -1.66 13.68
C THR A 11 -2.76 -2.73 13.77
N ARG A 12 -3.16 -3.99 13.77
CA ARG A 12 -2.29 -5.16 13.66
C ARG A 12 -2.83 -6.08 12.60
N ASP A 13 -1.94 -6.85 11.99
CA ASP A 13 -2.38 -7.93 11.13
C ASP A 13 -3.17 -8.96 11.96
N SER A 14 -4.42 -9.20 11.58
CA SER A 14 -5.35 -10.04 12.31
C SER A 14 -6.29 -10.76 11.36
N ARG A 15 -6.83 -11.90 11.82
CA ARG A 15 -7.82 -12.68 11.09
C ARG A 15 -9.06 -12.95 11.93
N PRO A 16 -10.24 -13.05 11.31
CA PRO A 16 -11.46 -13.44 12.01
C PRO A 16 -11.35 -14.88 12.51
N ARG A 17 -11.85 -15.13 13.72
CA ARG A 17 -12.08 -16.47 14.28
C ARG A 17 -13.42 -16.52 15.00
N VAL A 18 -14.09 -17.66 14.89
CA VAL A 18 -15.38 -17.92 15.53
C VAL A 18 -15.18 -18.84 16.71
N TYR A 19 -15.75 -18.45 17.84
CA TYR A 19 -15.74 -19.19 19.09
C TYR A 19 -17.19 -19.51 19.44
N SER A 20 -17.51 -20.72 19.84
CA SER A 20 -18.89 -21.09 20.17
C SER A 20 -18.98 -22.05 21.34
N ALA A 21 -20.11 -22.00 22.04
CA ALA A 21 -20.42 -22.88 23.15
C ALA A 21 -21.93 -23.08 23.24
N VAL A 22 -22.35 -24.32 23.48
CA VAL A 22 -23.76 -24.66 23.68
C VAL A 22 -23.97 -25.07 25.13
N ARG A 23 -24.99 -24.50 25.76
CA ARG A 23 -25.39 -24.86 27.12
C ARG A 23 -26.89 -25.16 27.16
N CYS A 24 -27.24 -26.27 27.80
CA CYS A 24 -28.64 -26.61 28.07
C CYS A 24 -29.31 -25.55 28.92
N HIS A 25 -30.63 -25.49 28.89
CA HIS A 25 -31.39 -24.57 29.72
C HIS A 25 -31.01 -24.72 31.21
N GLN A 26 -30.76 -23.59 31.89
CA GLN A 26 -30.26 -23.49 33.27
C GLN A 26 -28.84 -24.00 33.52
N ALA A 27 -28.09 -24.40 32.48
CA ALA A 27 -26.67 -24.70 32.59
C ALA A 27 -25.82 -23.48 32.25
N GLY A 28 -24.81 -23.19 33.08
CA GLY A 28 -23.93 -22.03 32.89
C GLY A 28 -24.70 -20.71 32.79
N SER A 29 -24.39 -19.93 31.76
CA SER A 29 -25.04 -18.64 31.46
C SER A 29 -26.41 -18.78 30.77
N CYS A 30 -26.86 -20.00 30.44
CA CYS A 30 -28.09 -20.20 29.65
C CYS A 30 -29.37 -20.02 30.47
N SER A 31 -29.90 -18.79 30.49
CA SER A 31 -31.19 -18.44 31.08
C SER A 31 -32.26 -18.14 30.02
N GLU A 32 -33.51 -17.88 30.42
CA GLU A 32 -34.65 -17.69 29.53
C GLU A 32 -34.55 -16.43 28.63
N GLN A 33 -33.88 -15.37 29.09
CA GLN A 33 -33.79 -14.12 28.34
C GLN A 33 -32.38 -13.79 27.85
N ILE A 34 -31.38 -14.65 28.10
CA ILE A 34 -29.98 -14.33 27.80
C ILE A 34 -29.76 -14.02 26.31
N CYS A 35 -30.33 -14.80 25.38
CA CYS A 35 -30.11 -14.54 23.95
C CYS A 35 -30.78 -13.25 23.46
N ALA A 36 -31.88 -12.84 24.08
CA ALA A 36 -32.56 -11.60 23.73
C ALA A 36 -31.83 -10.36 24.28
N ASN A 37 -31.13 -10.51 25.41
CA ASN A 37 -30.51 -9.41 26.14
C ASN A 37 -28.98 -9.33 25.95
N LEU A 38 -28.36 -10.34 25.32
CA LEU A 38 -26.92 -10.36 25.10
C LEU A 38 -26.52 -9.21 24.18
N ARG A 39 -25.65 -8.34 24.69
CA ARG A 39 -25.04 -7.27 23.90
C ARG A 39 -23.84 -7.81 23.12
N ALA A 40 -23.51 -7.16 22.01
CA ALA A 40 -22.32 -7.46 21.21
C ALA A 40 -21.01 -7.47 22.03
N ASN A 41 -20.89 -6.58 23.02
CA ASN A 41 -19.74 -6.52 23.94
C ASN A 41 -19.96 -7.29 25.24
N GLY A 42 -21.03 -8.09 25.33
CA GLY A 42 -21.36 -8.87 26.50
C GLY A 42 -20.31 -9.93 26.80
N THR A 43 -19.94 -10.03 28.07
CA THR A 43 -19.03 -11.06 28.59
C THR A 43 -19.79 -12.34 28.87
N LEU A 44 -19.25 -13.47 28.45
CA LEU A 44 -19.80 -14.79 28.67
C LEU A 44 -18.69 -15.69 29.20
N GLU A 45 -18.93 -16.34 30.34
CA GLU A 45 -17.95 -17.22 30.98
C GLU A 45 -17.48 -18.32 30.02
N GLU A 46 -18.41 -18.86 29.21
CA GLU A 46 -18.16 -19.88 28.21
C GLU A 46 -17.21 -19.43 27.09
N LEU A 47 -17.07 -18.12 26.85
CA LEU A 47 -16.29 -17.55 25.74
C LEU A 47 -15.17 -16.60 26.22
N GLN A 48 -14.86 -16.59 27.52
CA GLN A 48 -13.93 -15.64 28.14
C GLN A 48 -12.55 -15.59 27.46
N TYR A 49 -12.06 -16.74 26.99
CA TYR A 49 -10.76 -16.86 26.31
C TYR A 49 -10.65 -16.05 25.01
N SER A 50 -11.78 -15.79 24.36
CA SER A 50 -11.86 -14.99 23.13
C SER A 50 -12.09 -13.50 23.41
N GLU A 51 -12.38 -13.13 24.66
CA GLU A 51 -12.60 -11.74 25.02
C GLU A 51 -11.34 -10.89 24.96
N LYS A 52 -10.14 -11.49 25.03
CA LYS A 52 -8.87 -10.75 24.89
C LYS A 52 -8.66 -10.14 23.49
N TYR A 53 -9.59 -10.37 22.57
CA TYR A 53 -9.55 -9.90 21.20
C TYR A 53 -10.78 -9.04 20.86
N PRO A 54 -10.61 -8.00 20.00
CA PRO A 54 -11.72 -7.18 19.55
C PRO A 54 -12.66 -8.04 18.70
N GLY A 55 -13.96 -7.87 18.90
CA GLY A 55 -14.96 -8.79 18.39
C GLY A 55 -16.33 -8.56 19.01
N TYR A 56 -17.31 -9.31 18.54
CA TYR A 56 -18.67 -9.26 19.08
C TYR A 56 -19.20 -10.66 19.38
N SER A 57 -20.07 -10.72 20.39
CA SER A 57 -20.77 -11.91 20.84
C SER A 57 -22.21 -11.90 20.35
N GLY A 58 -22.75 -13.08 20.11
CA GLY A 58 -24.15 -13.32 19.73
C GLY A 58 -24.68 -14.59 20.38
N CYS A 59 -26.01 -14.75 20.37
CA CYS A 59 -26.68 -15.88 20.97
C CYS A 59 -27.92 -16.24 20.19
N GLU A 60 -28.09 -17.53 19.93
CA GLU A 60 -29.26 -18.08 19.29
C GLU A 60 -29.81 -19.25 20.10
N ARG A 61 -31.12 -19.48 20.00
CA ARG A 61 -31.74 -20.65 20.61
C ARG A 61 -31.43 -21.89 19.80
N SER A 62 -31.01 -22.95 20.47
CA SER A 62 -30.78 -24.27 19.87
C SER A 62 -31.83 -25.28 20.34
N CYS A 63 -31.79 -26.48 19.78
CA CYS A 63 -32.69 -27.54 20.17
C CYS A 63 -32.44 -27.99 21.62
N GLY A 64 -33.53 -28.35 22.31
CA GLY A 64 -33.52 -28.89 23.68
C GLY A 64 -33.92 -30.36 23.70
N GLY A 65 -33.97 -30.94 24.90
CA GLY A 65 -34.39 -32.33 25.12
C GLY A 65 -33.31 -33.37 24.86
N LEU A 66 -33.63 -34.62 25.18
CA LEU A 66 -32.68 -35.73 25.21
C LEU A 66 -32.05 -36.00 23.82
N ALA A 67 -32.80 -35.75 22.75
CA ALA A 67 -32.31 -35.86 21.38
C ALA A 67 -31.16 -34.88 21.07
N CYS A 68 -31.06 -33.77 21.80
CA CYS A 68 -30.03 -32.74 21.67
C CYS A 68 -29.04 -32.75 22.85
N GLY A 69 -29.02 -33.82 23.65
CA GLY A 69 -28.10 -33.96 24.79
C GLY A 69 -28.49 -33.14 26.03
N CYS A 70 -29.73 -32.64 26.10
CA CYS A 70 -30.23 -31.88 27.25
C CYS A 70 -31.31 -32.66 28.01
N PHE A 71 -31.28 -32.62 29.35
CA PHE A 71 -32.25 -33.35 30.17
C PHE A 71 -33.69 -32.79 30.01
N PHE A 72 -33.82 -31.46 29.93
CA PHE A 72 -35.11 -30.79 29.79
C PHE A 72 -35.45 -30.49 28.32
N PRO A 73 -36.74 -30.53 27.92
CA PRO A 73 -37.19 -30.21 26.56
C PRO A 73 -37.15 -28.71 26.22
N ILE A 74 -36.57 -27.90 27.10
CA ILE A 74 -36.49 -26.44 26.94
C ILE A 74 -35.32 -26.10 26.01
N PRO A 75 -35.47 -25.15 25.06
CA PRO A 75 -34.40 -24.76 24.15
C PRO A 75 -33.10 -24.38 24.85
N ALA A 76 -32.00 -24.98 24.39
CA ALA A 76 -30.66 -24.63 24.82
C ALA A 76 -30.23 -23.26 24.25
N CYS A 77 -29.10 -22.74 24.75
CA CYS A 77 -28.48 -21.51 24.26
C CYS A 77 -27.22 -21.88 23.50
N SER A 78 -27.13 -21.42 22.25
CA SER A 78 -25.86 -21.37 21.54
C SER A 78 -25.30 -19.98 21.62
N PHE A 79 -24.18 -19.86 22.31
CA PHE A 79 -23.37 -18.66 22.33
C PHE A 79 -22.32 -18.74 21.23
N TYR A 80 -22.07 -17.61 20.58
CA TYR A 80 -20.91 -17.46 19.70
C TYR A 80 -20.25 -16.10 19.89
N ARG A 81 -18.98 -16.02 19.53
CA ARG A 81 -18.20 -14.79 19.47
C ARG A 81 -17.30 -14.82 18.26
N VAL A 82 -17.41 -13.80 17.42
CA VAL A 82 -16.48 -13.60 16.32
C VAL A 82 -15.46 -12.55 16.75
N ALA A 83 -14.17 -12.90 16.70
CA ALA A 83 -13.10 -12.02 17.15
C ALA A 83 -11.91 -12.00 16.19
N HIS A 84 -11.22 -10.85 16.12
CA HIS A 84 -10.00 -10.66 15.35
C HIS A 84 -8.78 -11.08 16.17
N VAL A 85 -8.16 -12.18 15.77
CA VAL A 85 -6.96 -12.70 16.43
C VAL A 85 -5.72 -12.19 15.68
N PRO A 86 -4.84 -11.43 16.34
CA PRO A 86 -3.57 -11.00 15.75
C PRO A 86 -2.74 -12.18 15.25
N ARG A 87 -2.12 -12.04 14.07
CA ARG A 87 -1.20 -13.03 13.50
C ARG A 87 0.24 -12.81 13.99
N ASN A 88 0.63 -11.54 14.19
CA ASN A 88 1.95 -11.12 14.66
C ASN A 88 1.83 -9.98 15.68
N THR A 89 2.97 -9.50 16.18
CA THR A 89 3.06 -8.36 17.11
C THR A 89 3.25 -7.01 16.44
N ASP A 90 3.35 -6.99 15.10
CA ASP A 90 3.66 -5.78 14.35
C ASP A 90 2.50 -4.80 14.37
N VAL A 91 2.79 -3.56 14.75
CA VAL A 91 1.82 -2.47 14.77
C VAL A 91 2.02 -1.62 13.53
N TYR A 92 0.93 -1.40 12.82
CA TYR A 92 0.89 -0.57 11.62
C TYR A 92 0.18 0.74 11.93
N GLU A 93 0.84 1.86 11.61
CA GLU A 93 0.24 3.17 11.48
C GLU A 93 -0.43 3.25 10.10
N VAL A 94 -1.76 3.37 10.08
CA VAL A 94 -2.51 3.59 8.86
C VAL A 94 -2.68 5.08 8.66
N MET A 95 -2.21 5.59 7.53
CA MET A 95 -2.17 7.02 7.23
C MET A 95 -2.61 7.34 5.81
N ASP A 96 -3.03 8.59 5.61
CA ASP A 96 -3.18 9.21 4.30
C ASP A 96 -2.37 10.50 4.21
N CYS A 97 -2.31 11.06 3.00
CA CYS A 97 -1.62 12.31 2.73
C CYS A 97 -2.67 13.41 2.53
N LEU A 98 -2.72 14.38 3.46
CA LEU A 98 -3.57 15.56 3.32
C LEU A 98 -3.21 16.39 2.09
N GLU A 99 -1.90 16.48 1.84
CA GLU A 99 -1.32 17.19 0.71
C GLU A 99 0.03 16.55 0.35
N TRP A 100 0.39 16.60 -0.92
CA TRP A 100 1.75 16.31 -1.38
C TRP A 100 2.51 17.61 -1.64
N LYS A 101 3.57 17.85 -0.88
CA LYS A 101 4.42 19.05 -0.99
C LYS A 101 5.47 18.82 -2.08
N PRO A 102 5.42 19.55 -3.20
CA PRO A 102 6.38 19.36 -4.27
C PRO A 102 7.69 20.09 -3.96
N SER A 103 8.78 19.52 -4.44
CA SER A 103 10.10 20.12 -4.49
C SER A 103 10.71 19.75 -5.84
N VAL A 104 11.46 20.68 -6.43
CA VAL A 104 12.08 20.50 -7.75
C VAL A 104 13.58 20.42 -7.56
N ASN A 105 14.15 19.27 -7.88
CA ASN A 105 15.60 19.09 -7.86
C ASN A 105 16.16 19.54 -9.21
N ILE A 106 17.03 20.55 -9.20
CA ILE A 106 17.72 21.03 -10.40
C ILE A 106 19.23 20.84 -10.25
N SER A 107 19.87 20.36 -11.32
CA SER A 107 21.33 20.29 -11.42
C SER A 107 21.82 21.51 -12.19
N LEU A 108 22.63 22.35 -11.54
CA LEU A 108 23.18 23.56 -12.13
C LEU A 108 24.68 23.44 -12.32
N GLN A 109 25.16 23.93 -13.46
CA GLN A 109 26.57 24.13 -13.74
C GLN A 109 26.79 25.58 -14.18
N LEU A 110 27.49 26.34 -13.34
CA LEU A 110 27.84 27.74 -13.60
C LEU A 110 29.30 27.85 -14.00
N THR A 111 29.56 28.56 -15.10
CA THR A 111 30.93 28.89 -15.51
C THR A 111 31.13 30.39 -15.41
N LEU A 112 31.93 30.84 -14.45
CA LEU A 112 32.24 32.25 -14.20
C LEU A 112 33.76 32.44 -14.23
N PHE A 113 34.27 33.35 -15.09
CA PHE A 113 35.70 33.66 -15.20
C PHE A 113 36.61 32.42 -15.33
N ASN A 114 36.27 31.48 -16.23
CA ASN A 114 36.94 30.18 -16.41
C ASN A 114 36.90 29.23 -15.19
N ARG A 115 36.12 29.54 -14.16
CA ARG A 115 35.84 28.63 -13.05
C ARG A 115 34.48 27.98 -13.25
N VAL A 116 34.46 26.65 -13.31
CA VAL A 116 33.24 25.85 -13.35
C VAL A 116 32.85 25.48 -11.91
N VAL A 117 31.61 25.75 -11.54
CA VAL A 117 31.01 25.37 -10.25
C VAL A 117 29.70 24.65 -10.52
N SER A 118 29.62 23.40 -10.10
CA SER A 118 28.40 22.59 -10.21
C SER A 118 27.75 22.43 -8.84
N LYS A 119 26.42 22.54 -8.77
CA LYS A 119 25.65 22.35 -7.55
C LYS A 119 24.25 21.83 -7.85
N GLN A 120 23.76 20.91 -7.02
CA GLN A 120 22.36 20.54 -6.99
C GLN A 120 21.60 21.49 -6.06
N LEU A 121 20.50 22.06 -6.56
CA LEU A 121 19.58 22.88 -5.76
C LEU A 121 18.22 22.19 -5.68
N ILE A 122 17.57 22.32 -4.52
CA ILE A 122 16.21 21.81 -4.29
C ILE A 122 15.29 23.01 -4.19
N LEU A 123 14.62 23.39 -5.27
CA LEU A 123 13.70 24.53 -5.26
C LEU A 123 12.38 24.16 -4.59
N LEU A 124 11.97 24.96 -3.62
CA LEU A 124 10.61 24.94 -3.09
C LEU A 124 9.75 25.93 -3.89
N PRO A 125 8.48 25.62 -4.19
CA PRO A 125 7.60 26.53 -4.91
C PRO A 125 7.54 27.90 -4.26
N TYR A 126 7.67 28.95 -5.07
CA TYR A 126 7.59 30.36 -4.66
C TYR A 126 8.68 30.82 -3.67
N VAL A 127 9.68 29.99 -3.39
CA VAL A 127 10.84 30.35 -2.55
C VAL A 127 12.04 30.63 -3.45
N THR A 128 12.56 31.85 -3.36
CA THR A 128 13.78 32.23 -4.07
C THR A 128 15.00 31.62 -3.39
N GLN A 129 15.76 30.82 -4.12
CA GLN A 129 17.06 30.34 -3.70
C GLN A 129 18.17 31.04 -4.45
N LYS A 130 19.17 31.48 -3.68
CA LYS A 130 20.34 32.14 -4.22
C LYS A 130 21.49 31.16 -4.33
N PHE A 131 22.11 31.14 -5.50
CA PHE A 131 23.37 30.44 -5.72
C PHE A 131 24.33 31.38 -6.44
N GLU A 132 25.46 31.69 -5.79
CA GLU A 132 26.35 32.79 -6.16
C GLU A 132 25.58 34.12 -6.29
N GLU A 133 25.61 34.80 -7.44
CA GLU A 133 24.85 36.03 -7.72
C GLU A 133 23.60 35.79 -8.59
N ILE A 134 23.12 34.55 -8.65
CA ILE A 134 21.94 34.17 -9.42
C ILE A 134 20.86 33.67 -8.47
N GLU A 135 19.64 34.15 -8.70
CA GLU A 135 18.45 33.84 -7.94
C GLU A 135 17.54 32.93 -8.78
N PHE A 136 17.13 31.81 -8.21
CA PHE A 136 16.30 30.80 -8.83
C PHE A 136 15.00 30.67 -8.05
N THR A 137 13.86 30.78 -8.73
CA THR A 137 12.55 30.62 -8.11
C THR A 137 11.68 29.71 -8.98
N ALA A 138 11.17 28.62 -8.43
CA ALA A 138 10.13 27.84 -9.09
C ALA A 138 8.79 28.60 -8.94
N ILE A 139 8.38 29.33 -9.97
CA ILE A 139 7.18 30.19 -9.95
C ILE A 139 5.90 29.45 -10.30
N SER A 140 6.02 28.26 -10.91
CA SER A 140 4.90 27.38 -11.17
C SER A 140 5.38 25.93 -11.14
N VAL A 141 4.62 25.06 -10.47
CA VAL A 141 4.87 23.61 -10.42
C VAL A 141 3.52 22.91 -10.55
N HIS A 142 3.31 22.23 -11.67
CA HIS A 142 2.11 21.43 -11.89
C HIS A 142 2.36 19.99 -11.44
N LYS A 143 1.49 19.47 -10.56
CA LYS A 143 1.60 18.10 -10.03
C LYS A 143 0.90 17.13 -10.98
N PRO A 144 1.54 16.04 -11.41
CA PRO A 144 0.88 15.02 -12.22
C PRO A 144 -0.22 14.29 -11.41
N ALA A 145 -1.22 13.78 -12.14
CA ALA A 145 -2.29 12.97 -11.58
C ALA A 145 -1.84 11.51 -11.40
N LEU A 146 -1.00 11.26 -10.40
CA LEU A 146 -0.48 9.92 -10.12
C LEU A 146 -1.41 9.14 -9.16
N PRO A 147 -1.86 7.91 -9.49
CA PRO A 147 -2.77 7.13 -8.63
C PRO A 147 -2.25 6.90 -7.20
N ILE A 148 -0.94 6.73 -7.04
CA ILE A 148 -0.30 6.50 -5.73
C ILE A 148 -0.51 7.67 -4.76
N LEU A 149 -0.73 8.90 -5.27
CA LEU A 149 -0.93 10.08 -4.44
C LEU A 149 -2.29 10.07 -3.71
N HIS A 150 -3.24 9.26 -4.18
CA HIS A 150 -4.57 9.10 -3.58
C HIS A 150 -4.70 7.85 -2.70
N ARG A 151 -3.64 7.05 -2.58
CA ARG A 151 -3.64 5.83 -1.76
C ARG A 151 -3.44 6.14 -0.27
N ARG A 152 -3.86 5.19 0.56
CA ARG A 152 -3.50 5.11 1.98
C ARG A 152 -2.26 4.24 2.14
N PHE A 153 -1.54 4.41 3.22
CA PHE A 153 -0.36 3.63 3.54
C PHE A 153 -0.49 2.98 4.91
N ALA A 154 0.05 1.75 5.04
CA ALA A 154 0.25 1.08 6.32
C ALA A 154 1.75 1.00 6.58
N VAL A 155 2.23 1.62 7.65
CA VAL A 155 3.66 1.70 7.96
C VAL A 155 3.92 1.14 9.36
N SER A 156 4.85 0.21 9.45
CA SER A 156 5.41 -0.32 10.68
C SER A 156 6.89 0.05 10.81
N GLU A 157 7.57 -0.47 11.82
CA GLU A 157 9.02 -0.28 11.97
C GLU A 157 9.84 -0.97 10.87
N THR A 158 9.31 -2.04 10.29
CA THR A 158 10.03 -2.90 9.33
C THR A 158 9.50 -2.80 7.92
N ASN A 159 8.21 -2.48 7.75
CA ASN A 159 7.51 -2.58 6.49
C ASN A 159 6.69 -1.32 6.21
N ALA A 160 6.56 -0.97 4.94
CA ALA A 160 5.65 0.06 4.48
C ALA A 160 4.91 -0.42 3.24
N LEU A 161 3.59 -0.29 3.28
CA LEU A 161 2.69 -0.84 2.28
C LEU A 161 1.75 0.25 1.76
N SER A 162 1.50 0.28 0.46
CA SER A 162 0.37 1.01 -0.11
C SER A 162 -0.89 0.15 0.02
N ILE A 163 -1.93 0.69 0.63
CA ILE A 163 -3.20 -0.01 0.79
C ILE A 163 -4.00 0.16 -0.51
N PRO A 164 -4.44 -0.95 -1.15
CA PRO A 164 -5.28 -0.90 -2.34
C PRO A 164 -6.56 -0.09 -2.13
N GLU A 165 -7.04 0.51 -3.21
CA GLU A 165 -8.32 1.23 -3.19
C GLU A 165 -9.47 0.26 -2.85
N GLY A 166 -10.43 0.72 -2.05
CA GLY A 166 -11.55 -0.10 -1.58
C GLY A 166 -11.25 -1.05 -0.42
N CYS A 167 -9.98 -1.39 -0.14
CA CYS A 167 -9.62 -2.29 0.96
C CYS A 167 -9.91 -1.67 2.33
N LYS A 168 -10.70 -2.32 3.17
CA LYS A 168 -11.07 -1.80 4.51
C LYS A 168 -10.47 -2.66 5.60
N LEU A 169 -9.56 -2.08 6.38
CA LEU A 169 -9.05 -2.72 7.58
C LEU A 169 -10.11 -2.63 8.69
N LEU A 170 -10.48 -3.77 9.27
CA LEU A 170 -11.67 -3.90 10.11
C LEU A 170 -11.43 -3.58 11.60
N VAL A 171 -10.18 -3.55 12.03
CA VAL A 171 -9.80 -3.22 13.42
C VAL A 171 -9.04 -1.91 13.45
N GLU A 172 -9.56 -0.94 14.20
CA GLU A 172 -9.01 0.42 14.31
C GLU A 172 -8.69 0.73 15.78
N CYS A 173 -7.42 1.01 16.06
CA CYS A 173 -6.93 1.37 17.40
C CYS A 173 -6.54 2.86 17.43
N PRO A 174 -6.79 3.58 18.54
CA PRO A 174 -6.49 5.01 18.65
C PRO A 174 -4.99 5.31 18.79
N SER A 175 -4.19 4.37 19.27
CA SER A 175 -2.75 4.55 19.48
C SER A 175 -1.97 3.25 19.24
N ALA A 176 -0.68 3.38 18.93
CA ALA A 176 0.23 2.24 18.79
C ALA A 176 0.29 1.38 20.07
N THR A 177 0.33 2.02 21.24
CA THR A 177 0.30 1.35 22.55
C THR A 177 -0.99 0.56 22.77
N THR A 178 -2.14 1.09 22.34
CA THR A 178 -3.42 0.36 22.41
C THR A 178 -3.38 -0.85 21.48
N ALA A 179 -2.89 -0.69 20.24
CA ALA A 179 -2.78 -1.78 19.29
C ALA A 179 -1.88 -2.92 19.82
N LEU A 180 -0.74 -2.58 20.44
CA LEU A 180 0.21 -3.55 20.96
C LEU A 180 -0.30 -4.26 22.22
N SER A 181 -0.65 -3.48 23.25
CA SER A 181 -0.84 -3.98 24.62
C SER A 181 -2.30 -4.15 25.02
N ASN A 182 -3.24 -3.50 24.34
CA ASN A 182 -4.67 -3.56 24.66
C ASN A 182 -5.53 -3.70 23.40
N PHE A 183 -5.16 -4.66 22.54
CA PHE A 183 -5.83 -4.87 21.26
C PHE A 183 -7.33 -5.16 21.40
N LYS A 184 -7.76 -5.76 22.52
CA LYS A 184 -9.16 -5.99 22.90
C LYS A 184 -10.03 -4.73 22.77
N SER A 185 -9.51 -3.57 23.17
CA SER A 185 -10.29 -2.33 23.23
C SER A 185 -10.38 -1.59 21.90
N CYS A 186 -9.73 -2.10 20.84
CA CYS A 186 -9.79 -1.47 19.53
C CYS A 186 -11.20 -1.60 18.93
N ALA A 187 -11.59 -0.60 18.14
CA ALA A 187 -12.87 -0.59 17.46
C ALA A 187 -12.89 -1.71 16.41
N ASN A 188 -13.94 -2.54 16.44
CA ASN A 188 -14.16 -3.61 15.48
C ASN A 188 -15.33 -3.25 14.56
N ARG A 189 -15.08 -3.27 13.25
CA ARG A 189 -16.07 -3.01 12.19
C ARG A 189 -16.44 -4.25 11.39
N MET A 190 -15.92 -5.42 11.77
CA MET A 190 -16.26 -6.70 11.15
C MET A 190 -17.73 -7.06 11.41
N ILE A 191 -18.42 -7.45 10.34
CA ILE A 191 -19.75 -8.04 10.37
C ILE A 191 -19.66 -9.34 9.57
N CYS A 192 -20.12 -10.45 10.15
CA CYS A 192 -20.10 -11.76 9.50
C CYS A 192 -21.51 -12.29 9.32
N ALA A 193 -21.72 -13.08 8.27
CA ALA A 193 -22.93 -13.85 8.07
C ALA A 193 -22.70 -15.28 8.60
N CYS A 194 -23.20 -15.56 9.80
CA CYS A 194 -23.19 -16.91 10.36
C CYS A 194 -24.46 -17.65 9.93
N ILE A 195 -24.31 -18.74 9.18
CA ILE A 195 -25.42 -19.52 8.61
C ILE A 195 -25.41 -20.91 9.23
N GLY A 196 -26.59 -21.38 9.65
CA GLY A 196 -26.82 -22.80 9.87
C GLY A 196 -26.50 -23.29 11.28
N THR A 197 -27.56 -23.77 11.94
CA THR A 197 -27.57 -24.45 13.24
C THR A 197 -27.00 -23.67 14.41
N SER A 198 -27.43 -24.08 15.59
CA SER A 198 -27.15 -23.43 16.87
C SER A 198 -26.37 -24.49 17.67
N PRO A 199 -25.03 -24.50 17.58
CA PRO A 199 -24.13 -23.38 17.25
C PRO A 199 -23.79 -23.22 15.77
N PRO A 200 -23.46 -21.99 15.33
CA PRO A 200 -23.11 -21.73 13.93
C PRO A 200 -21.84 -22.51 13.61
N THR A 201 -21.96 -23.48 12.70
CA THR A 201 -20.82 -24.26 12.19
C THR A 201 -20.04 -23.49 11.14
N ARG A 202 -20.67 -22.48 10.52
CA ARG A 202 -20.12 -21.68 9.43
C ARG A 202 -20.44 -20.21 9.62
N CYS A 203 -19.40 -19.39 9.60
CA CYS A 203 -19.53 -17.95 9.45
C CYS A 203 -18.69 -17.46 8.28
N ASP A 204 -19.35 -16.74 7.40
CA ASP A 204 -18.76 -16.05 6.27
C ASP A 204 -18.35 -14.65 6.78
N CYS A 205 -17.05 -14.42 6.95
CA CYS A 205 -16.47 -13.16 7.48
C CYS A 205 -15.57 -12.47 6.45
N PRO A 206 -15.58 -11.12 6.34
CA PRO A 206 -14.63 -10.42 5.48
C PRO A 206 -13.19 -10.69 5.94
N ASN A 207 -12.32 -11.05 4.99
CA ASN A 207 -10.95 -11.46 5.28
C ASN A 207 -9.88 -10.44 4.85
N GLU A 208 -10.23 -9.16 4.69
CA GLU A 208 -9.26 -8.13 4.34
C GLU A 208 -8.29 -7.91 5.52
N ASN A 209 -7.03 -8.27 5.31
CA ASN A 209 -5.99 -8.25 6.34
C ASN A 209 -4.66 -7.73 5.74
N ILE A 210 -3.71 -7.39 6.62
CA ILE A 210 -2.43 -6.83 6.18
C ILE A 210 -1.59 -7.90 5.50
N TRP A 211 -1.68 -9.15 5.95
CA TRP A 211 -0.97 -10.28 5.34
C TRP A 211 -1.23 -10.42 3.84
N ASP A 212 -2.49 -10.33 3.40
CA ASP A 212 -2.86 -10.43 1.99
C ASP A 212 -2.40 -9.20 1.19
N ILE A 213 -2.42 -8.01 1.79
CA ILE A 213 -1.86 -6.79 1.17
C ILE A 213 -0.35 -6.93 0.99
N GLU A 214 0.35 -7.45 2.01
CA GLU A 214 1.79 -7.66 2.00
C GLU A 214 2.22 -8.80 1.06
N ALA A 215 1.36 -9.80 0.82
CA ALA A 215 1.66 -10.88 -0.12
C ALA A 215 1.83 -10.36 -1.56
N ASP A 216 1.13 -9.28 -1.91
CA ASP A 216 1.24 -8.62 -3.20
C ASP A 216 2.42 -7.63 -3.22
N GLN A 217 3.42 -7.93 -4.05
CA GLN A 217 4.63 -7.12 -4.16
C GLN A 217 4.33 -5.71 -4.70
N SER A 218 3.26 -5.53 -5.48
CA SER A 218 2.88 -4.22 -6.02
C SER A 218 2.51 -3.21 -4.93
N ASN A 219 2.20 -3.72 -3.74
CA ASN A 219 1.80 -2.92 -2.58
C ASN A 219 2.99 -2.61 -1.66
N LYS A 220 4.15 -3.25 -1.82
CA LYS A 220 5.31 -2.98 -0.98
C LYS A 220 6.04 -1.73 -1.43
N LEU A 221 6.41 -0.88 -0.47
CA LEU A 221 7.32 0.22 -0.72
C LEU A 221 8.79 -0.24 -0.55
N PRO A 222 9.72 0.17 -1.42
CA PRO A 222 9.52 1.12 -2.52
C PRO A 222 8.74 0.54 -3.70
N THR A 223 7.78 1.29 -4.21
CA THR A 223 7.04 0.93 -5.43
C THR A 223 7.56 1.78 -6.58
N ILE A 224 8.04 1.13 -7.62
CA ILE A 224 8.54 1.78 -8.84
C ILE A 224 7.52 1.49 -9.95
N THR A 225 7.07 2.54 -10.60
CA THR A 225 6.16 2.52 -11.75
C THR A 225 6.80 3.30 -12.90
N PRO A 226 6.31 3.18 -14.15
CA PRO A 226 6.79 4.00 -15.27
C PRO A 226 6.81 5.51 -14.96
N PHE A 227 5.85 5.97 -14.16
CA PHE A 227 5.58 7.40 -13.94
C PHE A 227 6.14 7.95 -12.64
N SER A 228 6.43 7.07 -11.67
CA SER A 228 6.83 7.49 -10.32
C SER A 228 7.50 6.40 -9.49
N GLU A 229 8.32 6.83 -8.54
CA GLU A 229 8.90 5.98 -7.50
C GLU A 229 8.47 6.50 -6.12
N THR A 230 7.83 5.64 -5.34
CA THR A 230 7.34 5.96 -3.99
C THR A 230 8.09 5.13 -2.96
N PHE A 231 8.63 5.79 -1.94
CA PHE A 231 9.42 5.15 -0.89
C PHE A 231 9.26 5.86 0.46
N VAL A 232 9.76 5.24 1.53
CA VAL A 232 9.80 5.83 2.87
C VAL A 232 11.12 6.58 3.05
N TYR A 233 11.06 7.83 3.49
CA TYR A 233 12.23 8.62 3.86
C TYR A 233 12.03 9.22 5.25
N GLY A 234 12.83 8.75 6.22
CA GLY A 234 12.61 9.10 7.63
C GLY A 234 11.24 8.62 8.11
N SER A 235 10.36 9.56 8.48
CA SER A 235 8.98 9.28 8.91
C SER A 235 7.92 9.67 7.87
N SER A 236 8.34 10.10 6.68
CA SER A 236 7.48 10.58 5.60
C SER A 236 7.48 9.61 4.40
N ILE A 237 6.36 9.53 3.69
CA ILE A 237 6.31 8.91 2.37
C ILE A 237 6.71 9.95 1.33
N VAL A 238 7.63 9.58 0.44
CA VAL A 238 8.13 10.44 -0.63
C VAL A 238 7.83 9.77 -1.97
N THR A 239 7.35 10.57 -2.92
CA THR A 239 7.16 10.15 -4.31
C THR A 239 7.98 11.04 -5.24
N THR A 240 8.85 10.45 -6.04
CA THR A 240 9.59 11.11 -7.12
C THR A 240 8.90 10.80 -8.45
N THR A 241 8.96 11.75 -9.39
CA THR A 241 8.38 11.60 -10.73
C THR A 241 9.15 12.50 -11.69
N GLN A 242 9.21 12.09 -12.95
CA GLN A 242 9.77 12.89 -14.04
C GLN A 242 8.67 13.57 -14.88
N GLU A 243 7.39 13.28 -14.60
CA GLU A 243 6.24 13.81 -15.33
C GLU A 243 5.71 15.09 -14.67
N ALA A 244 6.52 16.14 -14.59
CA ALA A 244 6.09 17.40 -14.00
C ALA A 244 6.41 18.59 -14.91
N GLU A 245 5.45 19.52 -15.01
CA GLU A 245 5.69 20.81 -15.64
C GLU A 245 6.12 21.83 -14.60
N VAL A 246 7.29 22.45 -14.83
CA VAL A 246 7.87 23.43 -13.92
C VAL A 246 8.30 24.66 -14.69
N THR A 247 7.95 25.84 -14.19
CA THR A 247 8.49 27.11 -14.66
C THR A 247 9.45 27.69 -13.64
N VAL A 248 10.71 27.85 -14.03
CA VAL A 248 11.76 28.44 -13.19
C VAL A 248 12.05 29.86 -13.66
N LYS A 249 11.91 30.83 -12.76
CA LYS A 249 12.38 32.20 -12.94
C LYS A 249 13.84 32.27 -12.50
N ILE A 250 14.69 32.77 -13.38
CA ILE A 250 16.12 32.99 -13.14
C ILE A 250 16.38 34.49 -13.20
N GLU A 251 16.93 35.04 -12.13
CA GLU A 251 17.32 36.45 -12.05
C GLU A 251 18.81 36.55 -11.78
N SER A 252 19.52 37.35 -12.57
CA SER A 252 20.95 37.60 -12.40
C SER A 252 21.24 39.08 -12.58
N LYS A 253 22.16 39.60 -11.76
CA LYS A 253 22.72 40.95 -11.93
C LYS A 253 23.97 40.96 -12.83
N LEU A 254 24.54 39.78 -13.09
CA LEU A 254 25.76 39.60 -13.88
C LEU A 254 25.47 39.26 -15.34
N LEU A 255 24.43 38.47 -15.60
CA LEU A 255 24.03 38.05 -16.93
C LEU A 255 23.08 39.10 -17.53
N LEU A 256 23.65 40.13 -18.15
CA LEU A 256 22.91 41.25 -18.76
C LEU A 256 22.21 40.88 -20.08
N ASP A 257 22.68 39.83 -20.74
CA ASP A 257 22.15 39.35 -22.02
C ASP A 257 22.03 37.82 -21.97
N SER A 258 20.94 37.28 -22.53
CA SER A 258 20.66 35.84 -22.50
C SER A 258 20.58 35.31 -23.92
N GLY A 259 21.54 34.46 -24.29
CA GLY A 259 21.51 33.68 -25.52
C GLY A 259 21.20 32.22 -25.20
N HIS A 260 20.36 31.58 -26.02
CA HIS A 260 20.22 30.13 -25.99
C HIS A 260 21.30 29.51 -26.87
N TYR A 261 22.22 28.75 -26.28
CA TYR A 261 23.21 27.98 -27.01
C TYR A 261 22.94 26.50 -26.81
N THR A 262 22.49 25.84 -27.87
CA THR A 262 22.32 24.38 -27.89
C THR A 262 23.62 23.79 -28.40
N LEU A 263 24.30 22.98 -27.57
CA LEU A 263 25.47 22.24 -28.02
C LEU A 263 25.02 20.88 -28.55
N ASP A 264 24.99 20.80 -29.88
CA ASP A 264 24.62 19.61 -30.63
C ASP A 264 25.78 18.61 -30.68
N GLN A 265 25.62 17.46 -30.00
CA GLN A 265 26.66 16.43 -29.88
C GLN A 265 26.26 15.14 -30.59
N GLU A 266 27.27 14.40 -31.08
CA GLU A 266 27.06 13.02 -31.52
C GLU A 266 26.78 12.14 -30.31
N CYS A 267 25.87 11.18 -30.47
CA CYS A 267 25.52 10.24 -29.42
C CYS A 267 25.56 8.81 -29.95
N LYS A 268 25.85 7.85 -29.08
CA LYS A 268 25.68 6.42 -29.36
C LYS A 268 24.78 5.83 -28.29
N VAL A 269 23.68 5.23 -28.73
CA VAL A 269 22.69 4.59 -27.86
C VAL A 269 22.78 3.08 -28.04
N SER A 270 22.80 2.36 -26.94
CA SER A 270 22.71 0.89 -26.90
C SER A 270 21.66 0.48 -25.89
N VAL A 271 20.85 -0.52 -26.24
CA VAL A 271 19.69 -0.94 -25.44
C VAL A 271 19.72 -2.44 -25.19
N THR A 272 19.07 -2.84 -24.10
CA THR A 272 18.84 -4.24 -23.72
C THR A 272 17.41 -4.66 -24.07
N ASN A 273 17.14 -5.97 -24.11
CA ASN A 273 15.78 -6.46 -24.34
C ASN A 273 14.82 -6.00 -23.24
N VAL A 274 13.57 -5.75 -23.63
CA VAL A 274 12.50 -5.37 -22.72
C VAL A 274 12.07 -6.59 -21.90
N THR A 275 12.03 -6.42 -20.57
CA THR A 275 11.66 -7.49 -19.63
C THR A 275 10.72 -6.96 -18.56
N GLY A 276 9.80 -7.78 -18.06
CA GLY A 276 8.82 -7.38 -17.05
C GLY A 276 7.42 -7.82 -17.44
N CYS A 277 6.43 -6.98 -17.18
CA CYS A 277 5.03 -7.30 -17.40
C CYS A 277 4.30 -6.28 -18.26
N TYR A 278 3.19 -6.73 -18.85
CA TYR A 278 2.20 -5.89 -19.53
C TYR A 278 0.91 -5.85 -18.71
N ASP A 279 0.10 -4.80 -18.86
CA ASP A 279 -1.13 -4.54 -18.09
C ASP A 279 -0.95 -4.55 -16.55
N CYS A 280 0.25 -4.20 -16.09
CA CYS A 280 0.65 -4.23 -14.68
C CYS A 280 1.10 -2.85 -14.18
N GLN A 281 1.20 -2.69 -12.85
CA GLN A 281 1.58 -1.41 -12.24
C GLN A 281 3.11 -1.19 -12.27
N GLU A 282 3.86 -2.27 -12.20
CA GLU A 282 5.33 -2.31 -12.19
C GLU A 282 5.91 -1.96 -13.57
N GLY A 283 5.17 -2.26 -14.63
CA GLY A 283 5.59 -2.06 -16.02
C GLY A 283 6.72 -2.99 -16.46
N ALA A 284 7.29 -2.65 -17.62
CA ALA A 284 8.42 -3.33 -18.21
C ALA A 284 9.69 -2.48 -18.06
N THR A 285 10.79 -3.12 -17.69
CA THR A 285 12.09 -2.48 -17.51
C THR A 285 12.97 -2.67 -18.74
N ILE A 286 13.66 -1.60 -19.13
CA ILE A 286 14.76 -1.60 -20.09
C ILE A 286 15.97 -0.89 -19.48
N PHE A 287 17.16 -1.33 -19.89
CA PHE A 287 18.39 -0.60 -19.63
C PHE A 287 18.89 0.00 -20.93
N ILE A 288 19.10 1.32 -20.90
CA ILE A 288 19.65 2.08 -22.01
C ILE A 288 21.01 2.62 -21.57
N SER A 289 22.01 2.43 -22.42
CA SER A 289 23.32 3.06 -22.27
C SER A 289 23.54 4.10 -23.35
N CYS A 290 23.99 5.28 -22.94
CA CYS A 290 24.22 6.41 -23.83
C CYS A 290 25.63 6.97 -23.67
N LEU A 291 26.29 7.22 -24.80
CA LEU A 291 27.64 7.78 -24.89
C LEU A 291 27.62 9.11 -25.65
N THR A 292 28.19 10.15 -25.05
CA THR A 292 28.41 11.49 -25.62
C THR A 292 29.78 12.02 -25.19
N GLU A 293 30.30 13.05 -25.85
CA GLU A 293 31.60 13.64 -25.47
C GLU A 293 31.53 14.39 -24.13
N ILE A 294 30.40 15.04 -23.88
CA ILE A 294 30.12 15.81 -22.66
C ILE A 294 28.80 15.29 -22.08
N ASP A 295 28.70 15.32 -20.76
CA ASP A 295 27.50 14.89 -20.04
C ASP A 295 26.27 15.69 -20.51
N ALA A 296 25.23 14.98 -20.92
CA ALA A 296 24.03 15.55 -21.54
C ALA A 296 22.80 14.68 -21.28
N TRP A 297 21.62 15.26 -21.48
CA TRP A 297 20.35 14.53 -21.48
C TRP A 297 19.86 14.35 -22.91
N LEU A 298 19.50 13.12 -23.26
CA LEU A 298 18.93 12.78 -24.57
C LEU A 298 17.47 12.37 -24.41
N THR A 299 16.57 13.01 -25.16
CA THR A 299 15.16 12.63 -25.21
C THR A 299 14.96 11.55 -26.26
N ILE A 300 14.45 10.39 -25.83
CA ILE A 300 14.12 9.26 -26.68
C ILE A 300 12.61 9.17 -26.83
N LYS A 301 12.14 8.92 -28.06
CA LYS A 301 10.74 8.66 -28.37
C LYS A 301 10.57 7.27 -28.98
N CYS A 302 9.71 6.45 -28.39
CA CYS A 302 9.38 5.08 -28.80
C CYS A 302 7.87 4.92 -28.82
N GLY A 303 7.24 4.79 -30.00
CA GLY A 303 5.78 4.70 -30.08
C GLY A 303 5.08 5.88 -29.37
N ALA A 304 4.34 5.58 -28.29
CA ALA A 304 3.68 6.56 -27.43
C ALA A 304 4.57 7.07 -26.26
N HIS A 305 5.66 6.38 -25.95
CA HIS A 305 6.56 6.71 -24.85
C HIS A 305 7.56 7.80 -25.23
N THR A 306 7.79 8.75 -24.33
CA THR A 306 8.85 9.76 -24.45
C THR A 306 9.52 9.94 -23.10
N PHE A 307 10.83 9.74 -23.05
CA PHE A 307 11.58 9.77 -21.79
C PHE A 307 13.01 10.27 -22.00
N PRO A 308 13.61 10.93 -20.99
CA PRO A 308 14.99 11.37 -21.03
C PRO A 308 15.95 10.26 -20.54
N VAL A 309 17.16 10.20 -21.10
CA VAL A 309 18.27 9.37 -20.60
C VAL A 309 19.52 10.21 -20.40
N GLU A 310 20.32 9.83 -19.41
CA GLU A 310 21.59 10.48 -19.12
C GLU A 310 22.70 9.89 -20.00
N CYS A 311 23.45 10.76 -20.67
CA CYS A 311 24.55 10.43 -21.55
C CYS A 311 25.83 11.05 -21.02
N GLY A 312 26.97 10.39 -21.20
CA GLY A 312 28.27 10.95 -20.83
C GLY A 312 29.44 10.25 -21.49
N ALA A 313 30.65 10.74 -21.20
CA ALA A 313 31.90 10.20 -21.77
C ALA A 313 32.19 8.76 -21.29
N LYS A 314 31.66 8.40 -20.13
CA LYS A 314 31.58 7.01 -19.67
C LYS A 314 30.18 6.51 -20.00
N SER A 315 30.07 5.29 -20.50
CA SER A 315 28.77 4.67 -20.82
C SER A 315 27.90 4.62 -19.55
N MET A 316 27.01 5.59 -19.38
CA MET A 316 26.07 5.65 -18.26
C MET A 316 24.88 4.76 -18.61
N GLN A 317 24.42 3.96 -17.66
CA GLN A 317 23.31 3.05 -17.85
C GLN A 317 22.09 3.58 -17.08
N SER A 318 21.05 3.98 -17.81
CA SER A 318 19.77 4.41 -17.27
C SER A 318 18.80 3.24 -17.25
N LYS A 319 18.16 3.00 -16.10
CA LYS A 319 17.03 2.07 -15.97
C LYS A 319 15.74 2.84 -16.28
N ILE A 320 15.03 2.45 -17.32
CA ILE A 320 13.74 3.03 -17.70
C ILE A 320 12.65 1.98 -17.50
N VAL A 321 11.51 2.43 -17.01
CA VAL A 321 10.31 1.60 -16.81
C VAL A 321 9.21 2.15 -17.71
N LEU A 322 8.60 1.30 -18.52
CA LEU A 322 7.60 1.64 -19.53
C LEU A 322 6.34 0.83 -19.33
N ASP A 323 5.18 1.38 -19.68
CA ASP A 323 3.92 0.64 -19.70
C ASP A 323 3.67 -0.01 -21.06
N TYR A 324 3.07 -1.19 -21.05
CA TYR A 324 2.68 -1.91 -22.26
C TYR A 324 1.35 -2.62 -22.02
N ASP A 325 0.52 -2.71 -23.06
CA ASP A 325 -0.79 -3.37 -23.08
C ASP A 325 -0.75 -4.74 -23.80
N GLN A 326 0.44 -5.19 -24.21
CA GLN A 326 0.63 -6.41 -24.97
C GLN A 326 1.92 -7.15 -24.58
N ALA A 327 1.90 -8.48 -24.77
CA ALA A 327 2.99 -9.37 -24.38
C ALA A 327 4.22 -9.29 -25.29
N ILE A 328 4.06 -8.89 -26.55
CA ILE A 328 5.16 -8.81 -27.53
C ILE A 328 5.47 -7.34 -27.76
N VAL A 329 6.70 -6.93 -27.45
CA VAL A 329 7.19 -5.58 -27.70
C VAL A 329 8.07 -5.61 -28.94
N GLU A 330 7.67 -4.86 -29.97
CA GLU A 330 8.44 -4.61 -31.18
C GLU A 330 8.20 -3.15 -31.61
N GLU A 331 9.02 -2.23 -31.12
CA GLU A 331 8.85 -0.79 -31.33
C GLU A 331 10.10 -0.13 -31.89
N LYS A 332 9.91 0.82 -32.81
CA LYS A 332 10.97 1.69 -33.30
C LYS A 332 11.10 2.92 -32.42
N CYS A 333 12.32 3.19 -31.98
CA CYS A 333 12.69 4.37 -31.22
C CYS A 333 13.51 5.32 -32.06
N THR A 334 13.37 6.60 -31.75
CA THR A 334 14.07 7.69 -32.42
C THR A 334 14.61 8.66 -31.37
N ALA A 335 15.83 9.15 -31.60
CA ALA A 335 16.45 10.23 -30.84
C ALA A 335 17.13 11.18 -31.82
N THR A 336 17.27 12.46 -31.45
CA THR A 336 17.95 13.46 -32.29
C THR A 336 19.27 13.84 -31.66
N CYS A 337 20.37 13.62 -32.38
CA CYS A 337 21.73 13.95 -31.95
C CYS A 337 22.45 14.68 -33.08
N LYS A 338 23.00 15.86 -32.80
CA LYS A 338 23.66 16.73 -33.80
C LYS A 338 22.81 16.98 -35.05
N GLY A 339 21.50 17.17 -34.86
CA GLY A 339 20.52 17.34 -35.94
C GLY A 339 20.28 16.08 -36.79
N GLN A 340 20.91 14.95 -36.49
CA GLN A 340 20.66 13.66 -37.14
C GLN A 340 19.76 12.78 -36.27
N GLN A 341 18.87 12.04 -36.93
CA GLN A 341 18.00 11.08 -36.27
C GLN A 341 18.73 9.75 -36.11
N VAL A 342 18.83 9.28 -34.87
CA VAL A 342 19.36 7.96 -34.50
C VAL A 342 18.15 7.06 -34.25
N GLU A 343 18.11 5.92 -34.94
CA GLU A 343 17.04 4.93 -34.82
C GLU A 343 17.58 3.63 -34.19
N PHE A 344 16.75 3.00 -33.35
CA PHE A 344 17.02 1.70 -32.77
C PHE A 344 15.70 1.03 -32.39
N ASP A 345 15.72 -0.30 -32.24
CA ASP A 345 14.52 -1.09 -31.98
C ASP A 345 14.48 -1.56 -30.51
N LEU A 346 13.30 -1.52 -29.90
CA LEU A 346 12.98 -2.21 -28.65
C LEU A 346 12.31 -3.54 -28.98
N ALA A 347 12.85 -4.61 -28.41
CA ALA A 347 12.30 -5.94 -28.54
C ALA A 347 12.24 -6.65 -27.19
N GLY A 348 11.16 -7.39 -26.94
CA GLY A 348 11.02 -8.15 -25.70
C GLY A 348 9.74 -8.97 -25.61
N HIS A 349 9.70 -9.87 -24.63
CA HIS A 349 8.52 -10.66 -24.30
C HIS A 349 8.16 -10.42 -22.84
N LEU A 350 6.94 -9.96 -22.61
CA LEU A 350 6.43 -9.56 -21.30
C LEU A 350 5.45 -10.60 -20.76
N GLU A 351 5.46 -10.76 -19.44
CA GLU A 351 4.59 -11.71 -18.76
C GLU A 351 3.31 -11.02 -18.29
N TYR A 352 2.18 -11.74 -18.34
CA TYR A 352 0.96 -11.27 -17.73
C TYR A 352 1.01 -11.49 -16.22
N MET A 353 0.81 -10.43 -15.44
CA MET A 353 0.67 -10.55 -13.99
C MET A 353 -0.81 -10.55 -13.60
N PRO A 354 -1.40 -11.71 -13.28
CA PRO A 354 -2.78 -11.75 -12.83
C PRO A 354 -2.91 -10.96 -11.53
N LYS A 355 -3.77 -9.94 -11.54
CA LYS A 355 -4.11 -9.22 -10.31
C LYS A 355 -4.71 -10.23 -9.34
N HIS A 356 -4.05 -10.49 -8.22
CA HIS A 356 -4.63 -11.23 -7.11
C HIS A 356 -5.67 -10.36 -6.40
N LEU A 357 -6.74 -10.02 -7.12
CA LEU A 357 -7.96 -9.49 -6.53
C LEU A 357 -8.59 -10.66 -5.78
N LYS A 358 -8.13 -10.92 -4.55
CA LYS A 358 -9.01 -11.47 -3.54
C LYS A 358 -10.06 -10.38 -3.28
N ALA A 359 -11.10 -10.35 -4.11
CA ALA A 359 -12.34 -9.63 -3.80
C ALA A 359 -12.68 -9.94 -2.35
N ALA A 360 -13.14 -8.95 -1.57
CA ALA A 360 -13.52 -9.08 -0.15
C ALA A 360 -14.14 -10.46 0.12
N SER A 361 -13.28 -11.43 0.44
CA SER A 361 -13.66 -12.82 0.33
C SER A 361 -14.18 -13.16 1.69
N PHE A 362 -15.46 -13.51 1.74
CA PHE A 362 -15.97 -14.13 2.94
C PHE A 362 -15.33 -15.52 3.03
N GLU A 363 -14.47 -15.70 4.02
CA GLU A 363 -13.84 -17.00 4.24
C GLU A 363 -14.82 -17.88 5.01
N ASN A 364 -15.17 -19.03 4.43
CA ASN A 364 -15.97 -20.06 5.10
C ASN A 364 -15.07 -20.76 6.12
N ASN A 365 -15.24 -20.43 7.40
CA ASN A 365 -14.38 -20.92 8.47
C ASN A 365 -14.96 -22.16 9.18
N GLU A 366 -14.90 -23.33 8.53
CA GLU A 366 -15.16 -24.63 9.21
C GLU A 366 -13.96 -25.06 10.08
N ASP A 367 -12.73 -24.64 9.75
CA ASP A 367 -11.49 -25.12 10.40
C ASP A 367 -11.13 -24.46 11.75
N PHE A 368 -11.86 -23.42 12.18
CA PHE A 368 -11.49 -22.61 13.35
C PHE A 368 -12.51 -22.62 14.48
N THR A 369 -13.47 -23.55 14.48
CA THR A 369 -14.42 -23.72 15.57
C THR A 369 -13.78 -24.46 16.74
N TRP A 370 -13.49 -23.73 17.82
CA TRP A 370 -13.06 -24.35 19.07
C TRP A 370 -14.29 -24.81 19.87
N HIS A 371 -14.58 -26.10 19.82
CA HIS A 371 -15.62 -26.70 20.66
C HIS A 371 -15.04 -27.09 22.01
N GLN A 372 -15.48 -26.41 23.08
CA GLN A 372 -15.23 -26.90 24.43
C GLN A 372 -16.00 -28.22 24.58
N LYS A 373 -15.29 -29.34 24.76
CA LYS A 373 -15.92 -30.65 25.02
C LYS A 373 -16.84 -30.53 26.23
N LEU A 374 -18.12 -30.85 26.05
CA LEU A 374 -19.08 -31.02 27.14
C LEU A 374 -18.60 -32.15 28.04
N ASP A 375 -18.05 -31.80 29.21
CA ASP A 375 -17.82 -32.76 30.28
C ASP A 375 -19.00 -32.66 31.26
N TRP A 376 -19.92 -33.62 31.18
CA TRP A 376 -21.21 -33.53 31.87
C TRP A 376 -21.06 -33.61 33.41
N PHE A 377 -19.90 -34.05 33.92
CA PHE A 377 -19.68 -34.34 35.33
C PHE A 377 -19.02 -33.20 36.13
N SER A 378 -18.51 -32.13 35.51
CA SER A 378 -17.74 -31.10 36.25
C SER A 378 -18.56 -29.91 36.78
N ASP A 379 -19.77 -29.67 36.27
CA ASP A 379 -20.50 -28.41 36.51
C ASP A 379 -21.74 -28.56 37.42
N ILE A 380 -21.82 -29.62 38.23
CA ILE A 380 -22.76 -29.65 39.36
C ILE A 380 -22.16 -28.81 40.49
N LYS A 381 -22.48 -27.51 40.52
CA LYS A 381 -22.36 -26.72 41.75
C LYS A 381 -23.16 -27.42 42.84
N ARG A 382 -22.45 -27.98 43.83
CA ARG A 382 -23.03 -28.32 45.13
C ARG A 382 -23.67 -27.05 45.68
N SER A 383 -24.98 -27.10 45.89
CA SER A 383 -25.77 -26.17 46.70
C SER A 383 -25.17 -26.02 48.09
#